data_AF-A0A1Q7CNK2-F1
#
_entry.id   AF-A0A1Q7CNK2-F1
#
_cell.length_a   1.000
_cell.length_b   1.000
_cell.length_c   1.000
_cell.angle_alpha   90.00
_cell.angle_beta   90.00
_cell.angle_gamma   90.00
#
_symmetry.space_group_name_H-M   'P 1'
#
loop_
_entity.id
_entity.type
_entity.pdbx_description
1 polymer ?
#
loop_
_entity_poly.entity_id
_entity_poly.type
_entity_poly.pdbx_seq_one_letter_code
_entity_poly.pdbx_strand_id
1 'polypeptide(L)'
;MSQAAPAITRPPAEVVRVTPVSQAPNGICYAVSGEMTVTETDLQRMVAAVPTSAAAALQRKAYYFVPLTVNQGDETVIADRYDVALSDNAVCHRNFDLGDSQCVFISTRLMDDKFSVAFEFYINVGHAVVERAGVSQAFADLAWKQVAAGVRGETSLDAWDARKLATGSSPDAEKYKNEYFAASFADAISIYLLSLFLDVDYHDLRERDYPLLAPTPMAERLRKVAELFPPNPGFEFAIYNKRRS
;
A
#
# COMPACT_ATOMS: atom_id res chain seq x y z
N MET A 1 -19.57 -3.31 -35.90
CA MET A 1 -18.62 -3.80 -34.87
C MET A 1 -19.43 -4.60 -33.87
N SER A 2 -19.12 -5.89 -33.68
CA SER A 2 -19.80 -6.73 -32.69
C SER A 2 -19.50 -6.16 -31.31
N GLN A 3 -20.53 -5.77 -30.55
CA GLN A 3 -20.37 -5.47 -29.13
C GLN A 3 -19.86 -6.74 -28.47
N ALA A 4 -18.67 -6.68 -27.88
CA ALA A 4 -18.22 -7.72 -26.97
C ALA A 4 -19.26 -7.85 -25.85
N ALA A 5 -19.49 -9.08 -25.38
CA ALA A 5 -20.37 -9.29 -24.25
C ALA A 5 -19.91 -8.45 -23.04
N PRO A 6 -20.83 -7.92 -22.21
CA PRO A 6 -20.46 -7.16 -21.01
C PRO A 6 -19.63 -8.03 -20.06
N ALA A 7 -18.75 -7.41 -19.27
CA ALA A 7 -18.02 -8.13 -18.22
C ALA A 7 -18.98 -8.73 -17.18
N ILE A 8 -18.60 -9.89 -16.63
CA ILE A 8 -19.38 -10.55 -15.60
C ILE A 8 -18.94 -10.02 -14.26
N THR A 9 -19.87 -9.44 -13.50
CA THR A 9 -19.62 -9.00 -12.13
C THR A 9 -20.12 -10.05 -11.13
N ARG A 10 -19.40 -10.22 -10.03
CA ARG A 10 -19.75 -11.11 -8.92
C ARG A 10 -19.62 -10.39 -7.58
N PRO A 11 -20.46 -10.73 -6.58
CA PRO A 11 -20.24 -10.27 -5.22
C PRO A 11 -18.88 -10.74 -4.67
N PRO A 12 -18.20 -9.95 -3.82
CA PRO A 12 -16.92 -10.31 -3.19
C PRO A 12 -16.93 -11.70 -2.53
N ALA A 13 -18.00 -12.02 -1.79
CA ALA A 13 -18.14 -13.32 -1.12
C ALA A 13 -18.14 -14.51 -2.10
N GLU A 14 -18.71 -14.34 -3.29
CA GLU A 14 -18.67 -15.37 -4.32
C GLU A 14 -17.26 -15.55 -4.87
N VAL A 15 -16.56 -14.44 -5.15
CA VAL A 15 -15.15 -14.48 -5.61
C VAL A 15 -14.26 -15.17 -4.60
N VAL A 16 -14.37 -14.82 -3.30
CA VAL A 16 -13.62 -15.50 -2.23
C VAL A 16 -13.91 -17.00 -2.20
N ARG A 17 -15.17 -17.41 -2.36
CA ARG A 17 -15.56 -18.82 -2.32
C ARG A 17 -14.97 -19.63 -3.48
N VAL A 18 -14.84 -19.04 -4.67
CA VAL A 18 -14.43 -19.75 -5.89
C VAL A 18 -12.96 -19.53 -6.27
N THR A 19 -12.25 -18.62 -5.59
CA THR A 19 -10.85 -18.29 -5.88
C THR A 19 -9.95 -18.81 -4.76
N PRO A 20 -9.19 -19.90 -4.99
CA PRO A 20 -8.30 -20.47 -3.98
C PRO A 20 -7.22 -19.47 -3.54
N VAL A 21 -7.04 -19.34 -2.23
CA VAL A 21 -5.96 -18.55 -1.64
C VAL A 21 -4.68 -19.37 -1.62
N SER A 22 -3.60 -18.77 -2.10
CA SER A 22 -2.23 -19.25 -1.95
C SER A 22 -1.55 -18.53 -0.79
N GLN A 23 -0.58 -19.18 -0.16
CA GLN A 23 0.28 -18.55 0.83
C GLN A 23 1.72 -18.53 0.33
N ALA A 24 2.32 -17.34 0.25
CA ALA A 24 3.72 -17.17 -0.12
C ALA A 24 4.66 -17.60 1.02
N PRO A 25 5.94 -17.92 0.75
CA PRO A 25 6.89 -18.37 1.77
C PRO A 25 7.12 -17.41 2.94
N ASN A 26 6.87 -16.11 2.73
CA ASN A 26 6.95 -15.08 3.78
C ASN A 26 5.68 -15.02 4.66
N GLY A 27 4.64 -15.80 4.36
CA GLY A 27 3.40 -15.90 5.13
C GLY A 27 2.22 -15.09 4.57
N ILE A 28 2.44 -14.24 3.56
CA ILE A 28 1.36 -13.45 2.94
C ILE A 28 0.39 -14.37 2.19
N CYS A 29 -0.89 -14.26 2.52
CA CYS A 29 -1.97 -14.91 1.78
C CYS A 29 -2.43 -14.03 0.63
N TYR A 30 -2.52 -14.59 -0.57
CA TYR A 30 -2.98 -13.87 -1.75
C TYR A 30 -3.71 -14.80 -2.73
N ALA A 31 -4.51 -14.21 -3.61
CA ALA A 31 -5.23 -14.91 -4.65
C ALA A 31 -5.27 -14.05 -5.92
N VAL A 32 -5.47 -14.71 -7.06
CA VAL A 32 -5.61 -14.06 -8.37
C VAL A 32 -6.89 -14.54 -9.00
N SER A 33 -7.70 -13.63 -9.52
CA SER A 33 -8.92 -13.95 -10.27
C SER A 33 -9.01 -13.04 -11.48
N GLY A 34 -9.26 -13.61 -12.67
CA GLY A 34 -9.45 -12.85 -13.90
C GLY A 34 -8.15 -12.38 -14.58
N GLU A 35 -8.30 -11.47 -15.55
CA GLU A 35 -7.18 -10.93 -16.35
C GLU A 35 -6.37 -9.87 -15.58
N MET A 36 -5.06 -10.09 -15.44
CA MET A 36 -4.13 -9.19 -14.74
C MET A 36 -3.31 -8.33 -15.72
N THR A 37 -2.88 -7.15 -15.26
CA THR A 37 -1.86 -6.32 -15.95
C THR A 37 -0.43 -6.78 -15.65
N VAL A 38 -0.25 -7.45 -14.51
CA VAL A 38 1.06 -7.89 -14.00
C VAL A 38 1.26 -9.37 -14.29
N THR A 39 2.49 -9.76 -14.66
CA THR A 39 2.82 -11.18 -14.88
C THR A 39 2.76 -11.97 -13.57
N GLU A 40 2.51 -13.27 -13.64
CA GLU A 40 2.50 -14.12 -12.43
C GLU A 40 3.84 -14.06 -11.68
N THR A 41 4.96 -14.05 -12.41
CA THR A 41 6.31 -13.95 -11.82
C THR A 41 6.53 -12.62 -11.11
N ASP A 42 6.12 -11.51 -11.72
CA ASP A 42 6.22 -10.19 -11.09
C ASP A 42 5.34 -10.12 -9.85
N LEU A 43 4.13 -10.68 -9.90
CA LEU A 43 3.22 -10.73 -8.75
C LEU A 43 3.81 -11.56 -7.60
N GLN A 44 4.34 -12.74 -7.88
CA GLN A 44 4.98 -13.58 -6.87
C GLN A 44 6.18 -12.86 -6.24
N ARG A 45 7.00 -12.16 -7.04
CA ARG A 45 8.13 -11.36 -6.54
C ARG A 45 7.65 -10.17 -5.70
N MET A 46 6.57 -9.50 -6.11
CA MET A 46 5.94 -8.40 -5.37
C MET A 46 5.45 -8.86 -4.00
N VAL A 47 4.72 -9.97 -3.93
CA VAL A 47 4.26 -10.56 -2.66
C VAL A 47 5.46 -10.98 -1.79
N ALA A 48 6.48 -11.60 -2.38
CA ALA A 48 7.67 -12.06 -1.66
C ALA A 48 8.56 -10.92 -1.12
N ALA A 49 8.43 -9.70 -1.64
CA ALA A 49 9.18 -8.54 -1.16
C ALA A 49 8.78 -8.11 0.27
N VAL A 50 7.58 -8.48 0.73
CA VAL A 50 7.14 -8.18 2.11
C VAL A 50 7.97 -8.98 3.12
N PRO A 51 8.74 -8.34 4.02
CA PRO A 51 9.52 -9.04 5.03
C PRO A 51 8.67 -9.99 5.88
N THR A 52 9.20 -11.17 6.19
CA THR A 52 8.51 -12.14 7.07
C THR A 52 8.11 -11.52 8.42
N SER A 53 8.95 -10.63 8.98
CA SER A 53 8.64 -9.94 10.24
C SER A 53 7.44 -8.98 10.13
N ALA A 54 7.24 -8.35 8.97
CA ALA A 54 6.05 -7.52 8.71
C ALA A 54 4.82 -8.41 8.45
N ALA A 55 4.98 -9.46 7.63
CA ALA A 55 3.92 -10.40 7.29
C ALA A 55 3.35 -11.14 8.52
N ALA A 56 4.17 -11.37 9.56
CA ALA A 56 3.74 -12.00 10.80
C ALA A 56 2.59 -11.23 11.52
N ALA A 57 2.47 -9.91 11.31
CA ALA A 57 1.38 -9.11 11.85
C ALA A 57 0.06 -9.24 11.05
N LEU A 58 0.10 -9.82 9.85
CA LEU A 58 -1.00 -9.83 8.87
C LEU A 58 -1.77 -11.15 8.83
N GLN A 59 -1.79 -11.87 9.95
CA GLN A 59 -2.57 -13.11 10.06
C GLN A 59 -4.04 -12.85 9.75
N ARG A 60 -4.67 -13.81 9.07
CA ARG A 60 -6.10 -13.74 8.65
C ARG A 60 -6.41 -12.61 7.66
N LYS A 61 -5.39 -12.05 7.00
CA LYS A 61 -5.55 -11.11 5.89
C LYS A 61 -5.16 -11.78 4.57
N ALA A 62 -5.96 -11.60 3.54
CA ALA A 62 -5.69 -12.12 2.19
C ALA A 62 -5.86 -11.02 1.14
N TYR A 63 -4.93 -10.95 0.19
CA TYR A 63 -4.92 -9.96 -0.89
C TYR A 63 -5.37 -10.59 -2.21
N TYR A 64 -6.48 -10.12 -2.76
CA TYR A 64 -7.06 -10.61 -4.01
C TYR A 64 -6.71 -9.64 -5.13
N PHE A 65 -5.83 -10.07 -6.03
CA PHE A 65 -5.53 -9.34 -7.25
C PHE A 65 -6.59 -9.65 -8.29
N VAL A 66 -7.39 -8.65 -8.62
CA VAL A 66 -8.56 -8.75 -9.51
C VAL A 66 -8.46 -7.72 -10.63
N PRO A 67 -9.23 -7.84 -11.72
CA PRO A 67 -9.17 -6.90 -12.83
C PRO A 67 -9.73 -5.55 -12.38
N LEU A 68 -10.99 -5.54 -11.92
CA LEU A 68 -11.67 -4.36 -11.41
C LEU A 68 -12.53 -4.72 -10.19
N THR A 69 -12.37 -3.91 -9.15
CA THR A 69 -13.28 -3.78 -8.02
C THR A 69 -14.12 -2.54 -8.27
N VAL A 70 -15.44 -2.67 -8.28
CA VAL A 70 -16.36 -1.65 -8.79
C VAL A 70 -17.43 -1.35 -7.75
N ASN A 71 -17.74 -0.07 -7.57
CA ASN A 71 -18.92 0.35 -6.83
C ASN A 71 -20.12 0.42 -7.78
N GLN A 72 -21.16 -0.37 -7.53
CA GLN A 72 -22.43 -0.31 -8.25
C GLN A 72 -23.51 0.16 -7.27
N GLY A 73 -23.72 1.48 -7.22
CA GLY A 73 -24.51 2.10 -6.16
C GLY A 73 -23.83 1.87 -4.81
N ASP A 74 -24.55 1.25 -3.87
CA ASP A 74 -24.04 0.93 -2.53
C ASP A 74 -23.34 -0.44 -2.46
N GLU A 75 -23.39 -1.24 -3.53
CA GLU A 75 -22.79 -2.56 -3.57
C GLU A 75 -21.37 -2.53 -4.15
N THR A 76 -20.48 -3.31 -3.56
CA THR A 76 -19.19 -3.63 -4.18
C THR A 76 -19.34 -4.91 -5.00
N VAL A 77 -18.88 -4.88 -6.25
CA VAL A 77 -18.78 -6.05 -7.11
C VAL A 77 -17.39 -6.18 -7.72
N ILE A 78 -17.02 -7.39 -8.11
CA ILE A 78 -15.74 -7.71 -8.75
C ILE A 78 -16.01 -8.14 -10.18
N ALA A 79 -15.41 -7.44 -11.15
CA ALA A 79 -15.50 -7.80 -12.56
C ALA A 79 -14.45 -8.87 -12.92
N ASP A 80 -14.80 -9.78 -13.83
CA ASP A 80 -13.90 -10.85 -14.30
C ASP A 80 -12.87 -10.42 -15.35
N ARG A 81 -13.04 -9.22 -15.93
CA ARG A 81 -12.10 -8.57 -16.86
C ARG A 81 -12.26 -7.06 -16.80
N TYR A 82 -11.37 -6.35 -17.50
CA TYR A 82 -11.54 -4.92 -17.73
C TYR A 82 -12.75 -4.63 -18.63
N ASP A 83 -13.55 -3.64 -18.26
CA ASP A 83 -14.66 -3.12 -19.05
C ASP A 83 -14.73 -1.60 -18.88
N VAL A 84 -14.70 -0.88 -19.99
CA VAL A 84 -14.76 0.60 -20.03
C VAL A 84 -16.07 1.10 -19.39
N ALA A 85 -17.17 0.35 -19.51
CA ALA A 85 -18.43 0.75 -18.88
C ALA A 85 -18.40 0.66 -17.34
N LEU A 86 -17.46 -0.12 -16.80
CA LEU A 86 -17.29 -0.29 -15.35
C LEU A 86 -16.15 0.56 -14.79
N SER A 87 -15.20 1.02 -15.62
CA SER A 87 -13.98 1.70 -15.17
C SER A 87 -14.27 3.00 -14.42
N ASP A 88 -15.30 3.74 -14.80
CA ASP A 88 -15.67 5.01 -14.17
C ASP A 88 -16.08 4.85 -12.69
N ASN A 89 -16.55 3.66 -12.31
CA ASN A 89 -16.93 3.33 -10.94
C ASN A 89 -15.95 2.36 -10.26
N ALA A 90 -14.83 2.05 -10.91
CA ALA A 90 -13.81 1.18 -10.36
C ALA A 90 -12.99 1.93 -9.30
N VAL A 91 -12.54 1.20 -8.28
CA VAL A 91 -11.67 1.70 -7.21
C VAL A 91 -10.37 0.91 -7.16
N CYS A 92 -9.29 1.53 -6.70
CA CYS A 92 -7.98 0.89 -6.61
C CYS A 92 -7.99 -0.35 -5.71
N HIS A 93 -8.68 -0.26 -4.58
CA HIS A 93 -8.88 -1.39 -3.69
C HIS A 93 -10.20 -1.32 -2.91
N ARG A 94 -10.59 -2.43 -2.28
CA ARG A 94 -11.68 -2.50 -1.30
C ARG A 94 -11.42 -3.56 -0.25
N ASN A 95 -11.63 -3.20 1.02
CA ASN A 95 -11.63 -4.16 2.12
C ASN A 95 -12.98 -4.87 2.20
N PHE A 96 -12.96 -6.17 2.49
CA PHE A 96 -14.13 -7.02 2.66
C PHE A 96 -13.91 -8.00 3.81
N ASP A 97 -14.72 -7.92 4.85
CA ASP A 97 -14.66 -8.86 5.97
C ASP A 97 -15.50 -10.09 5.66
N LEU A 98 -14.90 -11.27 5.82
CA LEU A 98 -15.58 -12.56 5.71
C LEU A 98 -15.40 -13.34 7.01
N GLY A 99 -16.40 -13.25 7.87
CA GLY A 99 -16.36 -13.81 9.22
C GLY A 99 -15.25 -13.15 10.03
N ASP A 100 -14.15 -13.86 10.20
CA ASP A 100 -13.05 -13.48 11.06
C ASP A 100 -11.77 -13.09 10.26
N SER A 101 -11.84 -13.24 8.94
CA SER A 101 -10.78 -12.97 7.98
C SER A 101 -11.08 -11.69 7.20
N GLN A 102 -10.03 -10.94 6.85
CA GLN A 102 -10.13 -9.71 6.08
C GLN A 102 -9.54 -9.92 4.68
N CYS A 103 -10.33 -9.65 3.65
CA CYS A 103 -9.90 -9.68 2.27
C CYS A 103 -9.67 -8.24 1.77
N VAL A 104 -8.66 -8.04 0.95
CA VAL A 104 -8.45 -6.79 0.22
C VAL A 104 -8.44 -7.10 -1.26
N PHE A 105 -9.42 -6.58 -1.99
CA PHE A 105 -9.45 -6.66 -3.45
C PHE A 105 -8.65 -5.50 -4.02
N ILE A 106 -7.70 -5.78 -4.92
CA ILE A 106 -6.84 -4.79 -5.57
C ILE A 106 -7.09 -4.87 -7.07
N SER A 107 -7.52 -3.74 -7.65
CA SER A 107 -7.86 -3.60 -9.07
C SER A 107 -6.61 -3.39 -9.92
N THR A 108 -6.11 -4.47 -10.51
CA THR A 108 -4.89 -4.44 -11.31
C THR A 108 -5.06 -3.76 -12.67
N ARG A 109 -6.28 -3.80 -13.26
CA ARG A 109 -6.58 -3.21 -14.58
C ARG A 109 -7.10 -1.78 -14.53
N LEU A 110 -7.29 -1.23 -13.33
CA LEU A 110 -7.54 0.20 -13.15
C LEU A 110 -6.24 1.00 -13.18
N MET A 111 -5.13 0.34 -12.85
CA MET A 111 -3.80 0.93 -12.73
C MET A 111 -3.02 0.70 -14.03
N ASP A 112 -2.27 1.72 -14.45
CA ASP A 112 -1.63 1.75 -15.77
C ASP A 112 -0.41 0.82 -15.86
N ASP A 113 0.24 0.52 -14.74
CA ASP A 113 1.50 -0.22 -14.72
C ASP A 113 1.76 -1.03 -13.44
N LYS A 114 2.84 -1.80 -13.47
CA LYS A 114 3.31 -2.61 -12.33
C LYS A 114 3.70 -1.78 -11.11
N PHE A 115 4.14 -0.53 -11.30
CA PHE A 115 4.52 0.36 -10.21
C PHE A 115 3.27 0.71 -9.39
N SER A 116 2.21 1.12 -10.06
CA SER A 116 0.94 1.50 -9.47
C SER A 116 0.28 0.33 -8.71
N VAL A 117 0.27 -0.87 -9.31
CA VAL A 117 -0.23 -2.09 -8.65
C VAL A 117 0.59 -2.44 -7.41
N ALA A 118 1.91 -2.39 -7.51
CA ALA A 118 2.79 -2.68 -6.39
C ALA A 118 2.61 -1.65 -5.26
N PHE A 119 2.53 -0.37 -5.60
CA PHE A 119 2.42 0.67 -4.61
C PHE A 119 1.08 0.58 -3.86
N GLU A 120 -0.03 0.33 -4.57
CA GLU A 120 -1.34 0.09 -3.94
C GLU A 120 -1.29 -1.11 -2.98
N PHE A 121 -0.70 -2.22 -3.41
CA PHE A 121 -0.52 -3.39 -2.56
C PHE A 121 0.29 -3.05 -1.30
N TYR A 122 1.41 -2.33 -1.45
CA TYR A 122 2.27 -1.98 -0.33
C TYR A 122 1.67 -0.94 0.61
N ILE A 123 0.85 0.00 0.11
CA ILE A 123 0.03 0.90 0.92
C ILE A 123 -0.88 0.07 1.83
N ASN A 124 -1.62 -0.89 1.26
CA ASN A 124 -2.49 -1.78 2.04
C ASN A 124 -1.74 -2.70 3.01
N VAL A 125 -0.48 -3.04 2.73
CA VAL A 125 0.40 -3.77 3.67
C VAL A 125 0.85 -2.85 4.79
N GLY A 126 1.35 -1.65 4.48
CA GLY A 126 1.85 -0.68 5.46
C GLY A 126 0.77 -0.30 6.48
N HIS A 127 -0.43 0.06 6.02
CA HIS A 127 -1.54 0.38 6.91
C HIS A 127 -1.93 -0.81 7.79
N ALA A 128 -2.02 -2.01 7.23
CA ALA A 128 -2.40 -3.19 8.00
C ALA A 128 -1.34 -3.60 9.03
N VAL A 129 -0.04 -3.41 8.72
CA VAL A 129 1.04 -3.62 9.71
C VAL A 129 0.88 -2.64 10.87
N VAL A 130 0.66 -1.36 10.59
CA VAL A 130 0.47 -0.35 11.65
C VAL A 130 -0.80 -0.60 12.46
N GLU A 131 -1.89 -0.97 11.83
CA GLU A 131 -3.15 -1.31 12.51
C GLU A 131 -2.98 -2.49 13.48
N ARG A 132 -2.22 -3.51 13.08
CA ARG A 132 -2.09 -4.77 13.84
C ARG A 132 -0.95 -4.76 14.85
N ALA A 133 0.19 -4.16 14.50
CA ALA A 133 1.39 -4.15 15.32
C ALA A 133 1.60 -2.82 16.07
N GLY A 134 0.86 -1.77 15.72
CA GLY A 134 1.04 -0.43 16.23
C GLY A 134 2.24 0.30 15.59
N VAL A 135 2.50 1.51 16.08
CA VAL A 135 3.64 2.32 15.64
C VAL A 135 4.87 2.03 16.50
N SER A 136 6.01 1.80 15.86
CA SER A 136 7.29 1.70 16.57
C SER A 136 7.65 3.03 17.24
N GLN A 137 7.88 3.02 18.55
CA GLN A 137 8.29 4.24 19.28
C GLN A 137 9.58 4.83 18.71
N ALA A 138 10.55 4.00 18.34
CA ALA A 138 11.80 4.46 17.75
C ALA A 138 11.60 5.17 16.40
N PHE A 139 10.58 4.75 15.62
CA PHE A 139 10.20 5.44 14.39
C PHE A 139 9.45 6.74 14.71
N ALA A 140 8.49 6.71 15.63
CA ALA A 140 7.74 7.89 16.06
C ALA A 140 8.64 9.00 16.59
N ASP A 141 9.64 8.65 17.41
CA ASP A 141 10.63 9.60 17.94
C ASP A 141 11.47 10.23 16.81
N LEU A 142 11.90 9.43 15.82
CA LEU A 142 12.61 9.91 14.65
C LEU A 142 11.75 10.88 13.82
N ALA A 143 10.51 10.49 13.51
CA ALA A 143 9.59 11.31 12.74
C ALA A 143 9.28 12.62 13.48
N TRP A 144 8.98 12.55 14.78
CA TRP A 144 8.69 13.75 15.58
C TRP A 144 9.90 14.67 15.72
N LYS A 145 11.11 14.12 15.84
CA LYS A 145 12.34 14.92 15.84
C LYS A 145 12.48 15.72 14.55
N GLN A 146 12.16 15.13 13.39
CA GLN A 146 12.16 15.82 12.10
C GLN A 146 11.09 16.93 12.06
N VAL A 147 9.88 16.68 12.60
CA VAL A 147 8.83 17.70 12.75
C VAL A 147 9.33 18.87 13.59
N ALA A 148 9.87 18.61 14.78
CA ALA A 148 10.37 19.62 15.71
C ALA A 148 11.55 20.42 15.15
N ALA A 149 12.36 19.80 14.28
CA ALA A 149 13.44 20.45 13.56
C ALA A 149 12.98 21.28 12.35
N GLY A 150 11.67 21.35 12.06
CA GLY A 150 11.13 22.11 10.93
C GLY A 150 11.42 21.51 9.56
N VAL A 151 11.70 20.20 9.47
CA VAL A 151 11.89 19.51 8.19
C VAL A 151 10.65 19.66 7.32
N ARG A 152 10.80 20.09 6.07
CA ARG A 152 9.64 20.31 5.17
C ARG A 152 9.18 19.01 4.52
N GLY A 153 7.87 18.94 4.31
CA GLY A 153 7.20 17.89 3.57
C GLY A 153 6.90 16.64 4.38
N GLU A 154 6.04 15.79 3.81
CA GLU A 154 5.66 14.47 4.33
C GLU A 154 5.52 13.47 3.18
N THR A 155 5.19 12.21 3.51
CA THR A 155 5.11 11.07 2.58
C THR A 155 3.70 10.81 2.03
N SER A 156 2.68 11.44 2.61
CA SER A 156 1.28 11.39 2.17
C SER A 156 0.56 12.67 2.58
N LEU A 157 -0.62 12.89 1.99
CA LEU A 157 -1.52 13.98 2.38
C LEU A 157 -2.00 13.81 3.83
N ASP A 158 -2.33 12.58 4.23
CA ASP A 158 -2.80 12.28 5.59
C ASP A 158 -1.73 12.64 6.63
N ALA A 159 -0.47 12.25 6.40
CA ALA A 159 0.63 12.63 7.28
C ALA A 159 0.86 14.15 7.28
N TRP A 160 0.72 14.81 6.13
CA TRP A 160 0.86 16.25 6.01
C TRP A 160 -0.19 17.03 6.82
N ASP A 161 -1.46 16.66 6.67
CA ASP A 161 -2.57 17.33 7.35
C ASP A 161 -2.58 17.02 8.86
N ALA A 162 -2.35 15.76 9.24
CA ALA A 162 -2.24 15.38 10.65
C ALA A 162 -1.09 16.13 11.35
N ARG A 163 0.06 16.27 10.70
CA ARG A 163 1.18 17.07 11.23
C ARG A 163 0.81 18.53 11.44
N LYS A 164 0.11 19.15 10.48
CA LYS A 164 -0.31 20.55 10.58
C LYS A 164 -1.24 20.76 11.79
N LEU A 165 -2.16 19.83 12.01
CA LEU A 165 -3.10 19.88 13.13
C LEU A 165 -2.42 19.57 14.47
N ALA A 166 -1.45 18.65 14.49
CA ALA A 166 -0.67 18.29 15.67
C ALA A 166 0.29 19.39 16.15
N THR A 167 0.79 20.22 15.22
CA THR A 167 1.71 21.33 15.53
C THR A 167 1.00 22.68 15.70
N GLY A 168 -0.29 22.75 15.38
CA GLY A 168 -1.12 23.93 15.58
C GLY A 168 -1.68 24.04 17.00
N SER A 169 -2.51 25.06 17.24
CA SER A 169 -3.17 25.29 18.53
C SER A 169 -4.47 24.47 18.70
N SER A 170 -4.55 23.29 18.10
CA SER A 170 -5.74 22.44 18.16
C SER A 170 -5.91 21.85 19.58
N PRO A 171 -7.12 21.85 20.16
CA PRO A 171 -7.41 21.12 21.39
C PRO A 171 -7.11 19.61 21.29
N ASP A 172 -7.16 19.07 20.05
CA ASP A 172 -6.94 17.66 19.75
C ASP A 172 -5.51 17.38 19.24
N ALA A 173 -4.53 18.24 19.52
CA ALA A 173 -3.17 18.12 19.00
C ALA A 173 -2.53 16.73 19.23
N GLU A 174 -2.74 16.12 20.39
CA GLU A 174 -2.23 14.77 20.68
C GLU A 174 -2.92 13.66 19.87
N LYS A 175 -4.22 13.81 19.55
CA LYS A 175 -4.92 12.90 18.65
C LYS A 175 -4.29 12.96 17.25
N TYR A 176 -4.13 14.17 16.70
CA TYR A 176 -3.53 14.37 15.39
C TYR A 176 -2.06 13.93 15.34
N LYS A 177 -1.34 14.02 16.46
CA LYS A 177 0.02 13.50 16.58
C LYS A 177 0.06 11.97 16.45
N ASN A 178 -0.90 11.27 17.03
CA ASN A 178 -1.02 9.82 16.88
C ASN A 178 -1.42 9.42 15.45
N GLU A 179 -2.35 10.16 14.83
CA GLU A 179 -2.71 9.97 13.42
C GLU A 179 -1.50 10.22 12.50
N TYR A 180 -0.71 11.25 12.78
CA TYR A 180 0.55 11.53 12.09
C TYR A 180 1.53 10.36 12.19
N PHE A 181 1.71 9.81 13.39
CA PHE A 181 2.60 8.66 13.60
C PHE A 181 2.12 7.42 12.85
N ALA A 182 0.82 7.16 12.84
CA ALA A 182 0.25 6.03 12.10
C ALA A 182 0.45 6.19 10.59
N ALA A 183 0.07 7.35 10.03
CA ALA A 183 0.19 7.64 8.60
C ALA A 183 1.65 7.62 8.15
N SER A 184 2.53 8.39 8.80
CA SER A 184 3.94 8.47 8.41
C SER A 184 4.69 7.14 8.51
N PHE A 185 4.32 6.26 9.45
CA PHE A 185 4.92 4.93 9.54
C PHE A 185 4.40 3.97 8.48
N ALA A 186 3.08 3.97 8.22
CA ALA A 186 2.48 3.18 7.15
C ALA A 186 3.07 3.56 5.78
N ASP A 187 3.22 4.86 5.50
CA ASP A 187 3.82 5.34 4.25
C ASP A 187 5.28 4.91 4.12
N ALA A 188 6.08 5.04 5.19
CA ALA A 188 7.48 4.68 5.17
C ALA A 188 7.67 3.17 4.95
N ILE A 189 6.79 2.34 5.52
CA ILE A 189 6.73 0.90 5.21
C ILE A 189 6.42 0.71 3.73
N SER A 190 5.39 1.37 3.21
CA SER A 190 4.95 1.22 1.81
C SER A 190 6.05 1.57 0.81
N ILE A 191 6.73 2.71 0.99
CA ILE A 191 7.83 3.16 0.13
C ILE A 191 9.04 2.23 0.26
N TYR A 192 9.34 1.75 1.47
CA TYR A 192 10.40 0.76 1.68
C TYR A 192 10.11 -0.54 0.93
N LEU A 193 8.90 -1.09 1.05
CA LEU A 193 8.49 -2.30 0.33
C LEU A 193 8.53 -2.11 -1.18
N LEU A 194 8.10 -0.95 -1.67
CA LEU A 194 8.19 -0.60 -3.08
C LEU A 194 9.65 -0.63 -3.56
N SER A 195 10.57 -0.08 -2.76
CA SER A 195 12.01 -0.08 -3.08
C SER A 195 12.68 -1.45 -3.05
N LEU A 196 12.09 -2.45 -2.37
CA LEU A 196 12.57 -3.84 -2.43
C LEU A 196 12.17 -4.51 -3.76
N PHE A 197 11.04 -4.08 -4.33
CA PHE A 197 10.49 -4.69 -5.54
C PHE A 197 10.96 -4.01 -6.83
N LEU A 198 11.09 -2.69 -6.83
CA LEU A 198 11.46 -1.86 -7.98
C LEU A 198 12.50 -0.81 -7.59
N ASP A 199 13.28 -0.35 -8.57
CA ASP A 199 14.06 0.87 -8.42
C ASP A 199 13.10 2.07 -8.39
N VAL A 200 13.11 2.83 -7.29
CA VAL A 200 12.23 3.99 -7.10
C VAL A 200 13.03 5.28 -7.30
N ASP A 201 12.62 6.12 -8.25
CA ASP A 201 13.10 7.51 -8.29
C ASP A 201 12.32 8.34 -7.27
N TYR A 202 13.04 9.12 -6.46
CA TYR A 202 12.44 10.03 -5.49
C TYR A 202 11.41 10.98 -6.13
N HIS A 203 11.60 11.34 -7.39
CA HIS A 203 10.67 12.23 -8.09
C HIS A 203 9.33 11.57 -8.42
N ASP A 204 9.27 10.25 -8.51
CA ASP A 204 8.04 9.51 -8.81
C ASP A 204 7.08 9.48 -7.60
N LEU A 205 7.60 9.77 -6.39
CA LEU A 205 6.81 9.85 -5.16
C LEU A 205 6.14 11.22 -4.95
N ARG A 206 6.31 12.17 -5.88
CA ARG A 206 5.82 13.55 -5.70
C ARG A 206 4.35 13.66 -6.07
N GLU A 207 3.57 14.12 -5.11
CA GLU A 207 2.18 14.54 -5.32
C GLU A 207 2.06 16.06 -5.47
N ARG A 208 0.92 16.51 -6.00
CA ARG A 208 0.65 17.95 -6.24
C ARG A 208 0.19 18.69 -5.00
N ASP A 209 -0.54 18.02 -4.11
CA ASP A 209 -1.30 18.68 -3.04
C ASP A 209 -0.46 19.00 -1.79
N TYR A 210 0.66 18.32 -1.60
CA TYR A 210 1.56 18.53 -0.47
C TYR A 210 3.04 18.42 -0.90
N PRO A 211 3.97 19.08 -0.19
CA PRO A 211 5.39 18.93 -0.48
C PRO A 211 5.90 17.56 0.00
N LEU A 212 6.56 16.82 -0.89
CA LEU A 212 7.22 15.56 -0.53
C LEU A 212 8.35 15.79 0.48
N LEU A 213 8.44 14.90 1.49
CA LEU A 213 9.49 14.87 2.51
C LEU A 213 10.88 14.89 1.86
N ALA A 214 11.75 15.79 2.31
CA ALA A 214 13.09 15.93 1.73
C ALA A 214 13.88 14.59 1.71
N PRO A 215 14.76 14.37 0.70
CA PRO A 215 15.39 13.06 0.49
C PRO A 215 16.17 12.51 1.69
N THR A 216 16.91 13.35 2.42
CA THR A 216 17.73 12.91 3.56
C THR A 216 16.85 12.44 4.74
N PRO A 217 15.88 13.23 5.23
CA PRO A 217 14.89 12.77 6.22
C PRO A 217 14.11 11.52 5.80
N MET A 218 13.73 11.42 4.52
CA MET A 218 13.07 10.21 3.99
C MET A 218 13.99 9.00 4.09
N ALA A 219 15.25 9.14 3.65
CA ALA A 219 16.23 8.07 3.73
C ALA A 219 16.46 7.58 5.18
N GLU A 220 16.44 8.48 6.16
CA GLU A 220 16.50 8.10 7.58
C GLU A 220 15.29 7.27 8.01
N ARG A 221 14.07 7.68 7.63
CA ARG A 221 12.84 6.92 7.91
C ARG A 221 12.87 5.54 7.27
N LEU A 222 13.27 5.45 6.00
CA LEU A 222 13.32 4.17 5.29
C LEU A 222 14.39 3.23 5.87
N ARG A 223 15.57 3.73 6.26
CA ARG A 223 16.57 2.92 6.99
C ARG A 223 16.03 2.43 8.32
N LYS A 224 15.29 3.27 9.06
CA LYS A 224 14.65 2.86 10.31
C LYS A 224 13.63 1.74 10.07
N VAL A 225 12.83 1.82 9.01
CA VAL A 225 11.92 0.73 8.62
C VAL A 225 12.70 -0.54 8.26
N ALA A 226 13.79 -0.44 7.49
CA ALA A 226 14.62 -1.59 7.12
C ALA A 226 15.27 -2.27 8.34
N GLU A 227 15.64 -1.52 9.38
CA GLU A 227 16.11 -2.08 10.66
C GLU A 227 15.01 -2.86 11.39
N LEU A 228 13.77 -2.36 11.37
CA LEU A 228 12.62 -2.99 12.01
C LEU A 228 12.12 -4.21 11.23
N PHE A 229 12.20 -4.15 9.90
CA PHE A 229 11.71 -5.16 8.97
C PHE A 229 12.79 -5.52 7.94
N PRO A 230 13.83 -6.30 8.33
CA PRO A 230 14.92 -6.65 7.43
C PRO A 230 14.42 -7.33 6.15
N PRO A 231 15.03 -7.06 4.97
CA PRO A 231 14.61 -7.69 3.72
C PRO A 231 14.69 -9.22 3.78
N ASN A 232 13.78 -9.88 3.06
CA ASN A 232 13.86 -11.34 2.86
C ASN A 232 15.09 -11.71 2.01
N PRO A 233 15.59 -12.96 2.09
CA PRO A 233 16.65 -13.44 1.20
C PRO A 233 16.32 -13.19 -0.28
N GLY A 234 17.28 -12.64 -1.03
CA GLY A 234 17.11 -12.28 -2.44
C GLY A 234 16.55 -10.88 -2.69
N PHE A 235 16.25 -10.12 -1.63
CA PHE A 235 15.89 -8.71 -1.69
C PHE A 235 16.94 -7.88 -0.95
N GLU A 236 17.24 -6.70 -1.49
CA GLU A 236 18.23 -5.79 -0.91
C GLU A 236 17.66 -4.38 -0.88
N PHE A 237 17.95 -3.66 0.22
CA PHE A 237 17.59 -2.26 0.36
C PHE A 237 18.83 -1.39 0.24
N ALA A 238 18.81 -0.45 -0.71
CA ALA A 238 19.89 0.51 -0.89
C ALA A 238 19.33 1.89 -1.28
N ILE A 239 20.04 2.95 -0.88
CA ILE A 239 19.70 4.33 -1.24
C ILE A 239 20.90 4.95 -1.95
N TYR A 240 20.69 5.39 -3.19
CA TYR A 240 21.71 6.02 -4.00
C TYR A 240 21.44 7.51 -4.16
N ASN A 241 22.43 8.35 -3.87
CA ASN A 241 22.35 9.78 -4.10
C ASN A 241 22.96 10.12 -5.46
N LYS A 242 22.13 10.43 -6.46
CA LYS A 242 22.60 10.99 -7.73
C LYS A 242 22.74 12.50 -7.61
N ARG A 243 23.93 13.03 -7.89
CA ARG A 243 24.10 14.46 -8.19
C ARG A 243 23.50 14.70 -9.58
N ARG A 244 22.56 15.64 -9.72
CA ARG A 244 22.15 16.11 -11.05
C ARG A 244 23.35 16.78 -11.70
N SER A 245 23.86 16.19 -12.77
CA SER A 245 24.80 16.80 -13.71
C SER A 245 24.09 17.80 -14.59
#